data_AF-A0A959RTH9-F1
#
_entry.id   AF-A0A959RTH9-F1
#
_cell.length_a   1.000
_cell.length_b   1.000
_cell.length_c   1.000
_cell.angle_alpha   90.00
_cell.angle_beta   90.00
_cell.angle_gamma   90.00
#
_symmetry.space_group_name_H-M   'P 1'
#
loop_
_entity.id
_entity.type
_entity.pdbx_description
1 polymer ?
#
loop_
_entity_poly.entity_id
_entity_poly.type
_entity_poly.pdbx_seq_one_letter_code
_entity_poly.pdbx_strand_id
1 'polypeptide(L)'
;MKIAPIIEELKKVTDKIHYRLIHTGQHYDKKMSGSFFEELHIPLPDVNLQVGSGTQAEQTTRIMERYESLLMEEPTDYCLVVGDVTSTMACSIAAKKLQI
;
A
#
# COMPACT_ATOMS: atom_id res chain seq x y z
N MET A 1 3.53 -12.35 -4.22
CA MET A 1 3.32 -11.18 -3.34
C MET A 1 2.42 -11.60 -2.18
N LYS A 2 2.81 -11.34 -0.93
CA LYS A 2 2.13 -11.85 0.29
C LYS A 2 0.67 -11.40 0.44
N ILE A 3 0.26 -10.34 -0.25
CA ILE A 3 -1.10 -9.77 -0.19
C ILE A 3 -2.13 -10.54 -1.04
N ALA A 4 -1.69 -11.35 -2.03
CA ALA A 4 -2.58 -12.09 -2.93
C ALA A 4 -3.68 -12.90 -2.21
N PRO A 5 -3.36 -13.83 -1.28
CA PRO A 5 -4.39 -14.61 -0.59
C PRO A 5 -5.32 -13.76 0.27
N ILE A 6 -4.84 -12.63 0.79
CA ILE A 6 -5.66 -11.71 1.59
C ILE A 6 -6.69 -11.02 0.70
N ILE A 7 -6.29 -10.54 -0.47
CA ILE A 7 -7.20 -9.93 -1.45
C ILE A 7 -8.23 -10.95 -1.94
N GLU A 8 -7.82 -12.19 -2.16
CA GLU A 8 -8.74 -13.26 -2.57
C GLU A 8 -9.87 -13.47 -1.55
N GLU A 9 -9.54 -13.48 -0.25
CA GLU A 9 -10.55 -13.60 0.80
C GLU A 9 -11.39 -12.32 0.96
N LEU A 10 -10.78 -11.13 0.86
CA LEU A 10 -11.51 -9.86 0.93
C LEU A 10 -12.55 -9.72 -0.19
N LYS A 11 -12.26 -10.25 -1.39
CA LYS A 11 -13.21 -10.28 -2.52
C LYS A 11 -14.46 -11.11 -2.23
N LYS A 12 -14.43 -12.03 -1.25
CA LYS A 12 -15.60 -12.85 -0.85
C LYS A 12 -16.52 -12.15 0.15
N VAL A 13 -16.07 -11.04 0.75
CA VAL A 13 -16.77 -10.32 1.82
C VAL A 13 -16.87 -8.81 1.55
N THR A 14 -16.96 -8.42 0.27
CA THR A 14 -17.01 -7.01 -0.15
C THR A 14 -18.25 -6.26 0.33
N ASP A 15 -19.29 -6.97 0.78
CA ASP A 15 -20.48 -6.43 1.45
C ASP A 15 -20.19 -5.99 2.89
N LYS A 16 -19.08 -6.44 3.48
CA LYS A 16 -18.69 -6.18 4.87
C LYS A 16 -17.40 -5.38 4.99
N ILE A 17 -16.44 -5.62 4.11
CA ILE A 17 -15.14 -4.98 4.13
C ILE A 17 -14.86 -4.40 2.75
N HIS A 18 -14.73 -3.07 2.70
CA HIS A 18 -14.19 -2.36 1.56
C HIS A 18 -12.69 -2.18 1.78
N TYR A 19 -11.89 -2.39 0.73
CA TYR A 19 -10.45 -2.19 0.79
C TYR A 19 -9.98 -1.36 -0.39
N ARG A 20 -8.88 -0.65 -0.17
CA ARG A 20 -8.09 0.02 -1.21
C ARG A 20 -6.69 -0.59 -1.21
N LEU A 21 -6.18 -0.97 -2.38
CA LEU A 21 -4.84 -1.45 -2.56
C LEU A 21 -3.91 -0.28 -2.89
N ILE A 22 -2.97 0.00 -1.99
CA ILE A 22 -2.00 1.08 -2.16
C ILE A 22 -0.63 0.51 -2.49
N HIS A 23 -0.03 1.00 -3.58
CA HIS A 23 1.34 0.73 -3.93
C HIS A 23 2.20 1.97 -3.68
N THR A 24 3.28 1.88 -2.90
CA THR A 24 4.07 3.07 -2.54
C THR A 24 4.96 3.57 -3.67
N GLY A 25 5.34 2.71 -4.62
CA GLY A 25 6.21 3.07 -5.72
C GLY A 25 7.70 3.05 -5.39
N GLN A 26 8.12 2.47 -4.25
CA GLN A 26 9.53 2.38 -3.85
C GLN A 26 10.39 1.47 -4.76
N HIS A 27 9.77 0.50 -5.44
CA HIS A 27 10.42 -0.47 -6.34
C HIS A 27 9.71 -0.60 -7.69
N TYR A 28 9.04 0.45 -8.17
CA TYR A 28 8.24 0.34 -9.39
C TYR A 28 9.12 0.31 -10.65
N ASP A 29 9.67 -0.87 -10.96
CA ASP A 29 10.01 -1.22 -12.32
C ASP A 29 8.82 -1.99 -12.92
N LYS A 30 8.13 -1.38 -13.89
CA LYS A 30 6.95 -1.96 -14.56
C LYS A 30 7.21 -3.38 -15.04
N LYS A 31 8.44 -3.69 -15.44
CA LYS A 31 8.83 -5.02 -15.92
C LYS A 31 8.81 -6.10 -14.83
N MET A 32 9.13 -5.75 -13.59
CA MET A 32 9.18 -6.70 -12.50
C MET A 32 7.87 -6.76 -11.73
N SER A 33 7.22 -5.62 -11.48
CA SER A 33 5.97 -5.61 -10.71
C SER A 33 4.77 -6.08 -11.53
N GLY A 34 4.68 -5.70 -12.82
CA GLY A 34 3.49 -5.98 -13.65
C GLY A 34 3.18 -7.46 -13.83
N SER A 35 4.19 -8.28 -14.12
CA SER A 35 4.01 -9.73 -14.31
C SER A 35 3.50 -10.42 -13.04
N PHE A 36 3.94 -9.98 -11.85
CA PHE A 36 3.45 -10.56 -10.59
C PHE A 36 1.99 -10.25 -10.29
N PHE A 37 1.45 -9.10 -10.72
CA PHE A 37 0.03 -8.80 -10.54
C PHE A 37 -0.82 -9.74 -11.39
N GLU A 38 -0.43 -9.95 -12.64
CA GLU A 38 -1.12 -10.85 -13.56
C GLU A 38 -1.02 -12.32 -13.11
N GLU A 39 0.19 -12.83 -12.84
CA GLU A 39 0.40 -14.22 -12.45
C GLU A 39 -0.32 -14.59 -11.15
N LEU A 40 -0.44 -13.64 -10.22
CA LEU A 40 -1.07 -13.87 -8.91
C LEU A 40 -2.52 -13.40 -8.84
N HIS A 41 -3.11 -12.99 -9.97
CA HIS A 41 -4.49 -12.48 -10.05
C HIS A 41 -4.78 -11.33 -9.05
N ILE A 42 -3.76 -10.53 -8.76
CA ILE A 42 -3.87 -9.35 -7.91
C ILE A 42 -4.37 -8.19 -8.79
N PRO A 43 -5.43 -7.46 -8.39
CA PRO A 43 -5.86 -6.29 -9.15
C PRO A 43 -4.76 -5.22 -9.17
N LEU A 44 -4.84 -4.31 -10.15
CA LEU A 44 -4.00 -3.11 -10.12
C LEU A 44 -4.27 -2.31 -8.83
N PRO A 45 -3.26 -1.63 -8.28
CA PRO A 45 -3.45 -0.79 -7.11
C PRO A 45 -4.41 0.36 -7.42
N ASP A 46 -5.33 0.63 -6.50
CA ASP A 46 -6.25 1.76 -6.57
C ASP A 46 -5.48 3.09 -6.49
N VAL A 47 -4.40 3.11 -5.71
CA VAL A 47 -3.51 4.28 -5.57
C VAL A 47 -2.06 3.87 -5.70
N ASN A 48 -1.29 4.62 -6.48
CA ASN A 48 0.17 4.55 -6.50
C ASN A 48 0.75 5.85 -5.95
N LEU A 49 1.47 5.80 -4.83
CA LEU A 49 2.05 6.98 -4.21
C LEU A 49 3.27 7.51 -4.97
N GLN A 50 3.81 6.78 -5.96
CA GLN A 50 4.90 7.23 -6.85
C GLN A 50 6.15 7.75 -6.12
N VAL A 51 6.52 7.16 -4.98
CA VAL A 51 7.62 7.66 -4.13
C VAL A 51 8.97 7.59 -4.84
N GLY A 52 9.17 6.59 -5.70
CA GLY A 52 10.40 6.41 -6.47
C GLY A 52 11.59 5.95 -5.63
N SER A 53 12.78 6.06 -6.21
CA SER A 53 14.06 5.70 -5.57
C SER A 53 14.64 6.84 -4.72
N GLY A 54 15.55 6.48 -3.83
CA GLY A 54 16.30 7.42 -2.97
C GLY A 54 16.92 6.68 -1.80
N THR A 55 17.53 7.43 -0.89
CA THR A 55 17.93 6.90 0.42
C THR A 55 16.70 6.44 1.22
N GLN A 56 16.91 5.59 2.22
CA GLN A 56 15.81 5.13 3.08
C GLN A 56 15.09 6.30 3.77
N ALA A 57 15.82 7.34 4.17
CA ALA A 57 15.23 8.53 4.77
C ALA A 57 14.32 9.26 3.79
N GLU A 58 14.79 9.54 2.57
CA GLU A 58 13.99 10.22 1.55
C GLU A 58 12.76 9.41 1.13
N GLN A 59 12.87 8.07 1.02
CA GLN A 59 11.71 7.22 0.73
C GLN A 59 10.73 7.22 1.89
N THR A 60 11.20 7.08 3.13
CA THR A 60 10.36 7.11 4.33
C THR A 60 9.55 8.39 4.40
N THR A 61 10.21 9.55 4.30
CA THR A 61 9.54 10.87 4.36
C THR A 61 8.46 11.00 3.30
N ARG A 62 8.81 10.69 2.03
CA ARG A 62 7.85 10.77 0.92
C ARG A 62 6.67 9.80 1.06
N ILE A 63 6.88 8.59 1.58
CA ILE A 63 5.79 7.64 1.85
C ILE A 63 4.87 8.23 2.93
N MET A 64 5.43 8.71 4.03
CA MET A 64 4.65 9.24 5.15
C MET A 64 3.80 10.45 4.71
N GLU A 65 4.40 11.43 4.03
CA GLU A 65 3.69 12.63 3.56
C GLU A 65 2.51 12.29 2.63
N ARG A 66 2.76 11.44 1.63
CA ARG A 66 1.75 11.11 0.62
C ARG A 66 0.67 10.19 1.17
N TYR A 67 1.04 9.25 2.01
CA TYR A 67 0.08 8.34 2.64
C TYR A 67 -0.78 9.06 3.68
N GLU A 68 -0.21 9.94 4.51
CA GLU A 68 -0.96 10.77 5.44
C GLU A 68 -1.96 11.66 4.70
N SER A 69 -1.52 12.34 3.63
CA SER A 69 -2.40 13.15 2.78
C SER A 69 -3.57 12.35 2.23
N LEU A 70 -3.31 11.13 1.71
CA LEU A 70 -4.35 10.23 1.23
C LEU A 70 -5.34 9.84 2.32
N LEU A 71 -4.87 9.52 3.53
CA LEU A 71 -5.75 9.13 4.64
C LEU A 71 -6.59 10.30 5.17
N MET A 72 -6.11 11.54 5.03
CA MET A 72 -6.88 12.74 5.38
C MET A 72 -7.96 13.05 4.35
N GLU A 73 -7.68 12.86 3.06
CA GLU A 73 -8.65 13.07 1.97
C GLU A 73 -9.66 11.92 1.88
N GLU A 74 -9.17 10.70 2.01
CA GLU A 74 -9.94 9.47 1.92
C GLU A 74 -9.70 8.60 3.17
N PRO A 75 -10.48 8.82 4.25
CA PRO A 75 -10.32 8.08 5.50
C PRO A 75 -10.50 6.56 5.35
N THR A 76 -9.96 5.82 6.31
CA THR A 76 -10.13 4.36 6.46
C THR A 76 -10.22 4.00 7.94
N ASP A 77 -10.86 2.88 8.25
CA ASP A 77 -10.97 2.40 9.64
C ASP A 77 -9.75 1.57 10.06
N TYR A 78 -9.07 0.95 9.10
CA TYR A 78 -7.94 0.05 9.35
C TYR A 78 -6.82 0.23 8.33
N CYS A 79 -5.59 0.03 8.79
CA CYS A 79 -4.39 -0.02 7.96
C CYS A 79 -3.77 -1.42 8.04
N LEU A 80 -3.65 -2.10 6.89
CA LEU A 80 -2.95 -3.37 6.77
C LEU A 80 -1.65 -3.17 5.99
N VAL A 81 -0.52 -3.43 6.65
CA VAL A 81 0.81 -3.46 6.02
C VAL A 81 1.35 -4.89 6.00
N VAL A 82 2.24 -5.20 5.07
CA VAL A 82 2.76 -6.57 4.89
C VAL A 82 4.27 -6.58 4.72
N GLY A 83 4.94 -7.42 5.51
CA GLY A 83 6.40 -7.56 5.48
C GLY A 83 7.11 -6.50 6.31
N ASP A 84 8.37 -6.25 6.01
CA ASP A 84 9.35 -5.53 6.82
C ASP A 84 10.14 -4.47 6.03
N VAL A 85 9.56 -3.99 4.93
CA VAL A 85 10.18 -2.97 4.07
C VAL A 85 9.92 -1.55 4.60
N THR A 86 10.63 -0.55 4.05
CA THR A 86 10.46 0.87 4.41
C THR A 86 9.00 1.33 4.42
N SER A 87 8.22 0.87 3.44
CA SER A 87 6.78 1.14 3.35
C SER A 87 5.98 0.63 4.55
N THR A 88 6.32 -0.55 5.12
CA THR A 88 5.65 -1.09 6.31
C THR A 88 5.76 -0.10 7.47
N MET A 89 6.98 0.28 7.82
CA MET A 89 7.23 1.19 8.95
C MET A 89 6.57 2.57 8.70
N ALA A 90 6.80 3.15 7.53
CA ALA A 90 6.30 4.49 7.19
C ALA A 90 4.76 4.56 7.25
N CYS A 91 4.06 3.62 6.62
CA CYS A 91 2.60 3.59 6.62
C CYS A 91 2.02 3.29 8.02
N SER A 92 2.65 2.39 8.80
CA SER A 92 2.21 2.11 10.17
C SER A 92 2.30 3.34 11.08
N ILE A 93 3.38 4.12 10.99
CA ILE A 93 3.55 5.32 11.81
C ILE A 93 2.52 6.38 11.43
N ALA A 94 2.37 6.68 10.14
CA ALA A 94 1.42 7.69 9.66
C ALA A 94 -0.03 7.33 10.03
N ALA A 95 -0.47 6.09 9.78
CA ALA A 95 -1.80 5.62 10.18
C ALA A 95 -2.02 5.75 11.69
N LYS A 96 -1.04 5.34 12.51
CA LYS A 96 -1.18 5.42 13.97
C LYS A 96 -1.30 6.85 14.47
N LYS A 97 -0.63 7.82 13.83
CA LYS A 97 -0.72 9.25 14.18
C LYS A 97 -2.11 9.83 13.88
N LEU A 98 -2.80 9.28 12.88
CA LEU A 98 -4.19 9.61 12.56
C LEU A 98 -5.22 8.75 13.34
N GLN A 99 -4.77 7.94 14.30
CA GLN A 99 -5.62 7.05 15.12
C GLN A 99 -6.38 5.97 14.34
N ILE A 100 -5.79 5.51 13.24
CA ILE A 100 -6.20 4.32 12.47
C ILE A 100 -5.51 3.08 13.05
#